data_AF-A0A944XIC5-F1
#
_entry.id   AF-A0A944XIC5-F1
#
_cell.length_a   1.000
_cell.length_b   1.000
_cell.length_c   1.000
_cell.angle_alpha   90.00
_cell.angle_beta   90.00
_cell.angle_gamma   90.00
#
_symmetry.space_group_name_H-M   'P 1'
#
loop_
_entity.id
_entity.type
_entity.pdbx_description
1 polymer ?
#
loop_
_entity_poly.entity_id
_entity_poly.type
_entity_poly.pdbx_seq_one_letter_code
_entity_poly.pdbx_strand_id
1 'polypeptide(L)'
;SKCFVTIANSTTWLAITGEVPPTTPPSASDYTDAGLPWFELFDADARALEGAAELQKLASVSQLGKKKGEAPLADNNSVDVSRIINLRKPGNNTVRESAL
;
A
#
# COMPACT_ATOMS: atom_id res chain seq x y z
N SER A 1 -17.05 6.83 27.53
CA SER A 1 -16.42 7.85 26.66
C SER A 1 -16.27 7.27 25.27
N LYS A 2 -16.20 8.10 24.21
CA LYS A 2 -15.92 7.65 22.84
C LYS A 2 -14.65 8.35 22.36
N CYS A 3 -13.70 7.59 21.82
CA CYS A 3 -12.48 8.10 21.19
C CYS A 3 -12.65 7.95 19.67
N PHE A 4 -12.29 9.00 18.92
CA PHE A 4 -12.28 8.98 17.46
C PHE A 4 -10.84 9.19 17.00
N VAL A 5 -10.35 8.29 16.15
CA VAL A 5 -9.02 8.37 15.55
C VAL A 5 -9.19 8.63 14.06
N THR A 6 -8.48 9.62 13.55
CA THR A 6 -8.43 9.94 12.11
C THR A 6 -6.99 9.87 11.66
N ILE A 7 -6.75 9.14 10.56
CA ILE A 7 -5.42 9.04 9.95
C ILE A 7 -5.29 10.16 8.91
N ALA A 8 -4.26 10.98 9.04
CA ALA A 8 -3.93 12.05 8.09
C ALA A 8 -2.68 11.65 7.29
N ASN A 9 -2.68 11.92 5.97
CA ASN A 9 -1.47 11.84 5.17
C ASN A 9 -0.59 13.09 5.38
N SER A 10 0.60 13.13 4.78
CA SER A 10 1.58 14.22 4.96
C SER A 10 1.02 15.61 4.61
N THR A 11 0.25 15.72 3.52
CA THR A 11 -0.38 16.98 3.09
C THR A 11 -1.43 17.44 4.10
N THR A 12 -2.27 16.52 4.57
CA THR A 12 -3.30 16.82 5.57
C THR A 12 -2.68 17.15 6.93
N TRP A 13 -1.59 16.50 7.32
CA TRP A 13 -0.83 16.85 8.52
C TRP A 13 -0.36 18.30 8.48
N LEU A 14 0.34 18.68 7.41
CA LEU A 14 0.83 20.05 7.23
C LEU A 14 -0.32 21.08 7.27
N ALA A 15 -1.46 20.77 6.64
CA ALA A 15 -2.62 21.64 6.67
C ALA A 15 -3.24 21.81 8.07
N ILE A 16 -3.18 20.77 8.91
CA ILE A 16 -3.71 20.80 10.28
C ILE A 16 -2.74 21.47 11.25
N THR A 17 -1.46 21.11 11.19
CA THR A 17 -0.46 21.49 12.20
C THR A 17 0.33 22.74 11.82
N GLY A 18 0.40 23.08 10.53
CA GLY A 18 1.32 24.10 10.00
C GLY A 18 2.79 23.66 9.99
N GLU A 19 3.08 22.44 10.44
CA GLU A 19 4.43 21.90 10.52
C GLU A 19 4.67 20.91 9.38
N VAL A 20 5.83 21.01 8.74
CA VAL A 20 6.29 19.99 7.79
C VAL A 20 6.53 18.69 8.57
N PRO A 21 6.06 17.53 8.08
CA PRO A 21 6.39 16.26 8.70
C PRO A 21 7.91 16.17 8.93
N PRO A 22 8.34 15.73 10.12
CA PRO A 22 9.75 15.84 10.53
C PRO A 22 10.70 15.02 9.64
N THR A 23 10.18 14.06 8.90
CA THR A 23 10.96 13.19 8.01
C THR A 23 10.25 13.05 6.66
N THR A 24 11.02 13.04 5.59
CA THR A 24 10.55 12.59 4.27
C THR A 24 10.11 11.12 4.37
N PRO A 25 8.91 10.75 3.90
CA PRO A 25 8.50 9.35 3.85
C PRO A 25 9.45 8.52 2.97
N PRO A 26 9.88 7.34 3.42
CA PRO A 26 10.71 6.46 2.58
C PRO A 26 9.89 5.94 1.39
N SER A 27 10.53 5.81 0.24
CA SER A 27 9.99 5.12 -0.92
C SER A 27 10.03 3.60 -0.73
N ALA A 28 9.31 2.87 -1.59
CA ALA A 28 9.41 1.42 -1.63
C ALA A 28 10.85 0.94 -1.93
N SER A 29 11.58 1.65 -2.79
CA SER A 29 12.98 1.35 -3.08
C SER A 29 13.89 1.57 -1.87
N ASP A 30 13.71 2.67 -1.12
CA ASP A 30 14.51 2.93 0.10
C ASP A 30 14.35 1.79 1.11
N TYR A 31 13.14 1.24 1.23
CA TYR A 31 12.83 0.12 2.11
C TYR A 31 13.53 -1.18 1.67
N THR A 32 13.51 -1.46 0.36
CA THR A 32 14.18 -2.62 -0.23
C THR A 32 15.70 -2.51 -0.14
N ASP A 33 16.27 -1.35 -0.49
CA ASP A 33 17.72 -1.09 -0.47
C ASP A 33 18.29 -1.16 0.95
N ALA A 34 17.48 -0.80 1.96
CA ALA A 34 17.82 -0.97 3.37
C ALA A 34 17.84 -2.44 3.85
N GLY A 35 17.46 -3.41 3.01
CA GLY A 35 17.44 -4.83 3.35
C GLY A 35 16.39 -5.19 4.41
N LEU A 36 15.39 -4.33 4.59
CA LEU A 36 14.28 -4.53 5.52
C LEU A 36 13.33 -5.62 5.00
N PRO A 37 12.69 -6.37 5.90
CA PRO A 37 11.78 -7.43 5.48
C PRO A 37 10.47 -6.85 4.93
N TRP A 38 10.11 -7.26 3.73
CA TRP A 38 8.76 -7.12 3.22
C TRP A 38 7.84 -8.11 3.93
N PHE A 39 6.58 -7.74 4.10
CA PHE A 39 5.60 -8.57 4.80
C PHE A 39 4.48 -8.97 3.87
N GLU A 40 4.22 -10.27 3.81
CA GLU A 40 3.09 -10.82 3.08
C GLU A 40 1.95 -11.04 4.09
N LEU A 41 0.95 -10.14 4.02
CA LEU A 41 -0.19 -10.10 4.95
C LEU A 41 -1.46 -10.78 4.38
N PHE A 42 -1.46 -11.10 3.08
CA PHE A 42 -2.60 -11.73 2.42
C PHE A 42 -2.54 -13.25 2.47
N ASP A 43 -3.69 -13.88 2.27
CA ASP A 43 -3.84 -15.32 2.05
C ASP A 43 -3.22 -15.71 0.70
N ALA A 44 -1.90 -15.52 0.55
CA ALA A 44 -1.14 -15.79 -0.66
C ALA A 44 -1.07 -17.30 -0.98
N ASP A 45 -1.46 -18.15 -0.03
CA ASP A 45 -1.74 -19.57 -0.27
C ASP A 45 -2.93 -19.76 -1.23
N ALA A 46 -3.80 -18.75 -1.37
CA ALA A 46 -4.79 -18.70 -2.44
C ALA A 46 -4.12 -18.21 -3.72
N ARG A 47 -3.95 -19.13 -4.68
CA ARG A 47 -3.51 -18.79 -6.05
C ARG A 47 -4.34 -17.61 -6.56
N ALA A 48 -3.68 -16.51 -6.91
CA ALA A 48 -4.32 -15.38 -7.56
C ALA A 48 -5.11 -15.89 -8.78
N LEU A 49 -6.37 -15.47 -8.88
CA LEU A 49 -7.17 -15.75 -10.08
C LEU A 49 -6.48 -15.10 -11.27
N GLU A 50 -6.54 -15.77 -12.43
CA GLU A 50 -6.04 -15.17 -13.65
C GLU A 50 -6.79 -13.86 -13.91
N GLY A 51 -6.03 -12.83 -14.30
CA GLY A 51 -6.61 -11.53 -14.61
C GLY A 51 -7.60 -11.64 -15.77
N ALA A 52 -8.75 -10.99 -15.66
CA ALA A 52 -9.75 -10.99 -16.73
C ALA A 52 -9.20 -10.32 -18.00
N ALA A 53 -9.31 -11.00 -19.14
CA ALA A 53 -8.82 -10.50 -20.43
C ALA A 53 -9.39 -9.12 -20.81
N GLU A 54 -10.64 -8.85 -20.43
CA GLU A 54 -11.29 -7.55 -20.67
C GLU A 54 -10.60 -6.39 -19.95
N LEU A 55 -10.01 -6.62 -18.77
CA LEU A 55 -9.33 -5.58 -17.99
C LEU A 55 -7.99 -5.16 -18.59
N GLN A 56 -7.38 -6.00 -19.44
CA GLN A 56 -6.14 -5.64 -20.14
C GLN A 56 -6.31 -4.45 -21.10
N LYS A 57 -7.55 -4.18 -21.53
CA LYS A 57 -7.88 -3.09 -22.45
C LYS A 57 -8.00 -1.72 -21.75
N LEU A 58 -8.06 -1.72 -20.42
CA LEU A 58 -8.21 -0.50 -19.63
C LEU A 58 -6.87 0.18 -19.41
N ALA A 59 -6.86 1.51 -19.51
CA ALA A 59 -5.69 2.30 -19.15
C ALA A 59 -5.55 2.35 -17.63
N SER A 60 -4.33 2.17 -17.14
CA SER A 60 -4.01 2.36 -15.73
C SER A 60 -4.18 3.84 -15.34
N VAL A 61 -4.34 4.11 -14.05
CA VAL A 61 -4.44 5.49 -13.52
C VAL A 61 -3.20 6.31 -13.90
N SER A 62 -2.00 5.70 -13.86
CA SER A 62 -0.75 6.35 -14.31
C SER A 62 -0.78 6.69 -15.79
N GLN A 63 -1.28 5.79 -16.65
CA GLN A 63 -1.43 6.05 -18.09
C GLN A 63 -2.47 7.14 -18.37
N LEU A 64 -3.57 7.17 -17.63
CA LEU A 64 -4.59 8.22 -17.74
C LEU A 64 -4.07 9.58 -17.29
N GLY A 65 -3.34 9.64 -16.19
CA GLY A 65 -2.70 10.86 -15.70
C GLY A 65 -1.77 11.47 -16.75
N LYS A 66 -0.87 10.65 -17.33
CA LYS A 66 0.01 11.09 -18.43
C LYS A 66 -0.76 11.64 -19.63
N LYS A 67 -1.87 11.00 -20.03
CA LYS A 67 -2.72 11.47 -21.13
C LYS A 67 -3.38 12.82 -20.82
N LYS A 68 -3.69 13.09 -19.56
CA LYS A 68 -4.28 14.36 -19.10
C LYS A 68 -3.23 15.45 -18.84
N GLY A 69 -1.94 15.16 -19.02
CA GLY A 69 -0.86 16.08 -18.68
C GLY A 69 -0.58 16.17 -17.18
N GLU A 70 -1.12 15.24 -16.38
CA GLU A 70 -0.82 15.11 -14.97
C GLU A 70 0.50 14.34 -14.80
N ALA A 71 1.34 14.76 -13.86
CA ALA A 71 2.52 14.01 -13.46
C ALA A 71 2.08 12.85 -12.54
N PRO A 72 2.28 11.58 -12.93
CA PRO A 72 2.12 10.48 -12.00
C PRO A 72 3.09 10.62 -10.82
N LEU A 73 2.72 10.05 -9.68
CA LEU A 73 3.56 10.03 -8.48
C LEU A 73 4.98 9.55 -8.84
N ALA A 74 6.00 10.33 -8.44
CA ALA A 74 7.40 10.10 -8.81
C ALA A 74 7.93 8.73 -8.35
N ASP A 75 7.43 8.24 -7.21
CA ASP A 75 7.92 7.00 -6.57
C ASP A 75 7.06 5.76 -6.89
N ASN A 76 6.28 5.79 -7.98
CA ASN A 76 5.41 4.68 -8.38
C ASN A 76 6.14 3.65 -9.27
N ASN A 77 7.30 3.18 -8.81
CA ASN A 77 8.10 2.18 -9.48
C ASN A 77 7.90 0.80 -8.83
N SER A 78 7.90 -0.26 -9.64
CA SER A 78 7.96 -1.62 -9.11
C SER A 78 9.31 -1.87 -8.45
N VAL A 79 9.30 -2.60 -7.33
CA VAL A 79 10.50 -3.02 -6.62
C VAL A 79 10.62 -4.54 -6.69
N ASP A 80 11.84 -5.03 -6.89
CA ASP A 80 12.15 -6.45 -6.75
C ASP A 80 12.49 -6.75 -5.29
N VAL A 81 11.75 -7.65 -4.65
CA VAL A 81 11.78 -7.86 -3.21
C VAL A 81 12.46 -9.18 -2.87
N SER A 82 13.61 -9.11 -2.19
CA SER A 82 14.44 -10.28 -1.88
C SER A 82 14.12 -10.93 -0.53
N ARG A 83 13.60 -10.17 0.44
CA ARG A 83 13.36 -10.62 1.82
C ARG A 83 11.88 -10.49 2.18
N ILE A 84 11.11 -11.55 1.98
CA ILE A 84 9.67 -11.60 2.33
C ILE A 84 9.47 -12.43 3.60
N ILE A 85 8.73 -11.89 4.56
CA ILE A 85 8.27 -12.57 5.78
C ILE A 85 6.76 -12.78 5.67
N ASN A 86 6.35 -14.04 5.72
CA ASN A 86 4.95 -14.44 5.82
C ASN A 86 4.44 -14.22 7.24
N LEU A 87 3.43 -13.34 7.41
CA LEU A 87 2.89 -13.02 8.73
C LEU A 87 1.79 -14.00 9.19
N ARG A 88 1.21 -14.79 8.30
CA ARG A 88 0.18 -15.79 8.62
C ARG A 88 0.77 -17.21 8.58
N LYS A 89 0.40 -18.04 9.56
CA LYS A 89 0.57 -19.50 9.49
C LYS A 89 -0.66 -20.12 8.82
N PRO A 90 -0.51 -21.09 7.92
CA PRO A 90 -1.66 -21.81 7.36
C PRO A 90 -2.42 -22.52 8.51
N GLY A 91 -3.65 -22.10 8.77
CA GLY A 91 -4.45 -22.60 9.90
C GLY A 91 -5.81 -21.90 10.05
N ASN A 92 -6.82 -22.68 10.45
CA ASN A 92 -8.22 -22.27 10.62
C ASN A 92 -8.39 -21.10 11.60
N ASN A 93 -8.43 -19.87 11.09
CA ASN A 93 -8.79 -18.70 11.89
C ASN A 93 -10.29 -18.45 11.77
N THR A 94 -10.99 -18.66 12.88
CA THR A 94 -12.34 -18.13 13.08
C THR A 94 -12.23 -16.65 13.43
N VAL A 95 -12.74 -15.78 12.56
CA VAL A 95 -12.96 -14.36 12.90
C VAL A 95 -14.09 -14.34 13.93
N ARG A 96 -13.79 -13.94 15.17
CA ARG A 96 -14.84 -13.65 16.16
C ARG A 96 -15.18 -12.17 16.04
N GLU A 97 -16.25 -11.87 15.33
CA GLU A 97 -16.88 -10.56 15.43
C GLU A 97 -17.52 -10.42 16.81
N SER A 98 -17.28 -9.29 17.47
CA SER A 98 -18.02 -8.94 18.69
C SER A 98 -19.42 -8.49 18.29
N ALA A 99 -20.44 -9.23 18.73
CA ALA A 99 -21.82 -8.78 18.62
C ALA A 99 -22.00 -7.50 19.46
N LEU A 100 -22.66 -6.51 18.85
CA LEU A 100 -23.11 -5.28 19.50
C LEU A 100 -24.18 -5.56 20.56
#